data_AF-A0A941WCG4-F1
#
_entry.id   AF-A0A941WCG4-F1
#
_cell.length_a   1.000
_cell.length_b   1.000
_cell.length_c   1.000
_cell.angle_alpha   90.00
_cell.angle_beta   90.00
_cell.angle_gamma   90.00
#
_symmetry.space_group_name_H-M   'P 1'
#
loop_
_entity.id
_entity.type
_entity.pdbx_description
1 polymer ?
#
loop_
_entity_poly.entity_id
_entity_poly.type
_entity_poly.pdbx_seq_one_letter_code
_entity_poly.pdbx_strand_id
1 'polypeptide(L)'
;MKKTILFLIVAALLPFSALFGACSDGGTFTARNYDSGDAEITALCVDAEDRAVEVGISDDGRIHIDCAESEKEFYDISLSGSELTVKLVFDKDWTDFIGTKPAKEYRTIKIRVPLDGLTRLDVKT
;
A
#
# COMPACT_ATOMS: atom_id res chain seq x y z
N MET A 1 -22.23 -27.68 -41.06
CA MET A 1 -20.95 -27.63 -40.33
C MET A 1 -20.61 -26.15 -40.11
N LYS A 2 -21.14 -25.50 -39.07
CA LYS A 2 -20.48 -25.22 -37.78
C LYS A 2 -19.06 -24.67 -37.93
N LYS A 3 -18.86 -23.35 -37.85
CA LYS A 3 -17.65 -22.71 -37.29
C LYS A 3 -18.00 -21.35 -36.68
N THR A 4 -18.29 -21.37 -35.38
CA THR A 4 -18.30 -20.21 -34.49
C THR A 4 -16.91 -19.58 -34.47
N ILE A 5 -16.81 -18.28 -34.77
CA ILE A 5 -15.57 -17.52 -34.56
C ILE A 5 -15.62 -16.96 -33.14
N LEU A 6 -14.80 -17.59 -32.30
CA LEU A 6 -14.53 -17.23 -30.91
C LEU A 6 -13.57 -16.02 -30.92
N PHE A 7 -14.05 -14.84 -30.52
CA PHE A 7 -13.20 -13.68 -30.24
C PHE A 7 -12.47 -13.93 -28.91
N LEU A 8 -11.19 -14.28 -29.01
CA LEU A 8 -10.30 -14.45 -27.87
C LEU A 8 -9.74 -13.06 -27.51
N ILE A 9 -10.30 -12.43 -26.48
CA ILE A 9 -9.77 -11.19 -25.93
C ILE A 9 -8.47 -11.54 -25.20
N VAL A 10 -7.35 -11.19 -25.83
CA VAL A 10 -6.03 -11.11 -25.21
C VAL A 10 -6.07 -9.92 -24.25
N ALA A 11 -6.33 -10.19 -22.96
CA ALA A 11 -6.25 -9.18 -21.92
C ALA A 11 -4.85 -9.20 -21.29
N ALA A 12 -4.10 -8.18 -21.69
CA ALA A 12 -3.09 -7.45 -20.93
C ALA A 12 -2.06 -8.23 -20.09
N LEU A 13 -0.80 -8.09 -20.53
CA LEU A 13 0.42 -8.31 -19.76
C LEU A 13 0.31 -7.73 -18.33
N LEU A 14 0.28 -8.60 -17.33
CA LEU A 14 0.65 -8.24 -15.97
C LEU A 14 2.17 -7.99 -15.94
N PRO A 15 2.67 -6.83 -15.48
CA PRO A 15 4.07 -6.70 -15.16
C PRO A 15 4.33 -7.58 -13.92
N PHE A 16 5.15 -8.61 -14.12
CA PHE A 16 5.73 -9.44 -13.08
C PHE A 16 6.58 -8.55 -12.16
N SER A 17 6.00 -8.04 -11.07
CA SER A 17 6.76 -7.37 -10.02
C SER A 17 7.57 -8.44 -9.29
N ALA A 18 8.87 -8.49 -9.59
CA ALA A 18 9.83 -9.31 -8.87
C ALA A 18 9.74 -8.97 -7.38
N LEU A 19 9.27 -9.94 -6.58
CA LEU A 19 9.30 -9.89 -5.12
C LEU A 19 10.77 -9.97 -4.68
N PHE A 20 11.46 -8.83 -4.62
CA PHE A 20 12.71 -8.70 -3.90
C PHE A 20 12.38 -8.65 -2.41
N GLY A 21 12.26 -9.82 -1.79
CA GLY A 21 12.20 -9.94 -0.34
C GLY A 21 13.59 -9.72 0.25
N ALA A 22 13.71 -8.79 1.19
CA ALA A 22 14.94 -8.55 1.91
C ALA A 22 14.79 -8.99 3.37
N CYS A 23 15.76 -9.77 3.86
CA CYS A 23 15.79 -10.19 5.26
C CYS A 23 16.19 -9.00 6.14
N SER A 24 15.41 -8.75 7.17
CA SER A 24 15.73 -7.83 8.25
C SER A 24 15.49 -8.49 9.60
N ASP A 25 16.00 -7.89 10.68
CA ASP A 25 15.79 -8.34 12.07
C ASP A 25 14.30 -8.29 12.53
N GLY A 26 13.37 -7.92 11.64
CA GLY A 26 11.91 -7.94 11.86
C GLY A 26 11.14 -8.85 10.89
N GLY A 27 11.83 -9.77 10.20
CA GLY A 27 11.26 -10.68 9.21
C GLY A 27 11.65 -10.34 7.77
N THR A 28 11.12 -11.12 6.83
CA THR A 28 11.26 -10.84 5.40
C THR A 28 10.26 -9.76 5.02
N PHE A 29 10.76 -8.60 4.61
CA PHE A 29 9.89 -7.53 4.10
C PHE A 29 9.70 -7.68 2.60
N THR A 30 8.46 -7.49 2.15
CA THR A 30 8.06 -7.46 0.74
C THR A 30 7.40 -6.13 0.42
N ALA A 31 7.64 -5.63 -0.79
CA ALA A 31 6.96 -4.43 -1.26
C ALA A 31 5.47 -4.72 -1.47
N ARG A 32 4.62 -3.80 -1.03
CA ARG A 32 3.20 -3.74 -1.32
C ARG A 32 2.85 -2.42 -1.97
N ASN A 33 2.03 -2.50 -3.01
CA ASN A 33 1.48 -1.35 -3.71
C ASN A 33 -0.06 -1.42 -3.61
N TYR A 34 -0.68 -0.30 -3.27
CA TYR A 34 -2.12 -0.12 -3.35
C TYR A 34 -2.44 0.98 -4.35
N ASP A 35 -3.44 0.73 -5.19
CA ASP A 35 -4.01 1.67 -6.17
C ASP A 35 -5.51 1.79 -5.85
N SER A 36 -6.00 3.02 -5.69
CA SER A 36 -7.42 3.28 -5.40
C SER A 36 -8.36 2.89 -6.54
N GLY A 37 -7.82 2.64 -7.74
CA GLY A 37 -8.57 2.57 -8.98
C GLY A 37 -9.32 3.87 -9.22
N ASP A 38 -10.55 3.74 -9.73
CA ASP A 38 -11.43 4.87 -10.01
C ASP A 38 -12.34 5.22 -8.82
N ALA A 39 -12.00 4.78 -7.59
CA ALA A 39 -12.78 5.10 -6.40
C ALA A 39 -12.69 6.59 -6.05
N GLU A 40 -13.83 7.21 -5.75
CA GLU A 40 -13.88 8.60 -5.30
C GLU A 40 -13.54 8.68 -3.81
N ILE A 41 -12.32 9.15 -3.52
CA ILE A 41 -11.80 9.30 -2.16
C ILE A 41 -11.68 10.79 -1.84
N THR A 42 -12.43 11.24 -0.85
CA THR A 42 -12.44 12.65 -0.40
C THR A 42 -11.71 12.84 0.92
N ALA A 43 -11.44 11.75 1.64
CA ALA A 43 -10.66 11.75 2.88
C ALA A 43 -9.66 10.59 2.92
N LEU A 44 -8.43 10.88 3.34
CA LEU A 44 -7.39 9.88 3.60
C LEU A 44 -6.94 10.00 5.06
N CYS A 45 -7.04 8.91 5.80
CA CYS A 45 -6.56 8.79 7.18
C CYS A 45 -5.42 7.77 7.26
N VAL A 46 -4.26 8.20 7.75
CA VAL A 46 -3.08 7.36 7.92
C VAL A 46 -2.73 7.30 9.41
N ASP A 47 -2.84 6.10 10.00
CA ASP A 47 -2.39 5.81 11.37
C ASP A 47 -1.26 4.77 11.33
N ALA A 48 -0.03 5.28 11.28
CA ALA A 48 1.17 4.49 11.06
C ALA A 48 2.27 4.85 12.08
N GLU A 49 2.04 4.45 13.33
CA GLU A 49 2.97 4.72 14.44
C GLU A 49 4.41 4.24 14.13
N ASP A 50 5.40 5.07 14.43
CA ASP A 50 6.83 4.81 14.21
C ASP A 50 7.18 4.55 12.73
N ARG A 51 6.39 5.09 11.79
CA ARG A 51 6.67 5.07 10.35
C ARG A 51 6.91 6.48 9.82
N ALA A 52 7.84 6.59 8.87
CA ALA A 52 7.95 7.80 8.06
C ALA A 52 6.84 7.79 7.00
N VAL A 53 6.17 8.91 6.80
CA VAL A 53 5.18 9.09 5.74
C VAL A 53 5.68 10.17 4.79
N GLU A 54 5.90 9.80 3.54
CA GLU A 54 6.28 10.69 2.45
C GLU A 54 5.07 10.91 1.54
N VAL A 55 4.62 12.17 1.42
CA VAL A 55 3.45 12.52 0.60
C VAL A 55 3.91 13.24 -0.66
N GLY A 56 3.41 12.81 -1.81
CA GLY A 56 3.62 13.42 -3.11
C GLY A 56 2.32 13.57 -3.89
N ILE A 57 2.42 14.16 -5.08
CA ILE A 57 1.30 14.30 -6.01
C ILE A 57 1.21 13.05 -6.89
N SER A 58 -0.01 12.61 -7.19
CA SER A 58 -0.26 11.62 -8.24
C SER A 58 -0.59 12.30 -9.58
N ASP A 59 0.00 11.78 -10.65
CA ASP A 59 -0.15 12.30 -12.01
C ASP A 59 -1.40 11.74 -12.72
N ASP A 60 -2.01 10.69 -12.20
CA ASP A 60 -3.13 9.97 -12.81
C ASP A 60 -4.48 10.18 -12.11
N GLY A 61 -4.52 11.07 -11.12
CA GLY A 61 -5.74 11.36 -10.36
C GLY A 61 -6.13 10.29 -9.33
N ARG A 62 -5.29 9.27 -9.11
CA ARG A 62 -5.54 8.18 -8.15
C ARG A 62 -4.67 8.31 -6.91
N ILE A 63 -5.05 7.60 -5.85
CA ILE A 63 -4.20 7.44 -4.68
C ILE A 63 -3.34 6.19 -4.87
N HIS A 64 -2.02 6.37 -4.77
CA HIS A 64 -1.05 5.27 -4.74
C HIS A 64 -0.38 5.20 -3.38
N ILE A 65 -0.26 4.00 -2.82
CA ILE A 65 0.46 3.78 -1.58
C ILE A 65 1.51 2.70 -1.83
N ASP A 66 2.77 3.04 -1.62
CA ASP A 66 3.90 2.12 -1.68
C ASP A 66 4.46 1.94 -0.26
N CYS A 67 4.47 0.71 0.23
CA CYS A 67 4.99 0.37 1.55
C CYS A 67 5.69 -0.98 1.53
N ALA A 68 6.37 -1.32 2.62
CA ALA A 68 6.91 -2.64 2.84
C ALA A 68 6.16 -3.32 4.00
N GLU A 69 5.88 -4.60 3.84
CA GLU A 69 5.18 -5.41 4.83
C GLU A 69 5.96 -6.67 5.15
N SER A 70 5.75 -7.20 6.34
CA SER A 70 6.19 -8.52 6.74
C SER A 70 5.02 -9.30 7.33
N GLU A 71 5.26 -10.57 7.64
CA GLU A 71 4.32 -11.42 8.37
C GLU A 71 3.95 -10.90 9.77
N LYS A 72 4.72 -9.96 10.35
CA LYS A 72 4.48 -9.38 11.68
C LYS A 72 4.13 -7.89 11.66
N GLU A 73 4.33 -7.22 10.55
CA GLU A 73 4.08 -5.78 10.39
C GLU A 73 3.45 -5.52 9.02
N PHE A 74 2.18 -5.17 8.98
CA PHE A 74 1.45 -4.96 7.73
C PHE A 74 0.44 -3.82 7.87
N TYR A 75 -0.15 -3.40 6.76
CA TYR A 75 -1.13 -2.32 6.75
C TYR A 75 -2.53 -2.85 6.47
N ASP A 76 -3.48 -2.54 7.34
CA ASP A 76 -4.89 -2.63 7.00
C ASP A 76 -5.25 -1.40 6.15
N ILE A 77 -5.61 -1.64 4.89
CA ILE A 77 -6.00 -0.61 3.93
C ILE A 77 -7.46 -0.88 3.57
N SER A 78 -8.35 0.01 4.02
CA SER A 78 -9.79 -0.15 3.85
C SER A 78 -10.45 1.14 3.37
N LEU A 79 -11.45 0.98 2.51
CA LEU A 79 -12.28 2.07 2.02
C LEU A 79 -13.68 1.96 2.66
N SER A 80 -14.08 3.00 3.37
CA SER A 80 -15.41 3.11 3.98
C SER A 80 -16.10 4.36 3.45
N GLY A 81 -17.09 4.17 2.57
CA GLY A 81 -17.66 5.28 1.80
C GLY A 81 -16.59 5.93 0.92
N SER A 82 -16.28 7.20 1.17
CA SER A 82 -15.25 7.98 0.47
C SER A 82 -14.00 8.25 1.34
N GLU A 83 -13.88 7.55 2.47
CA GLU A 83 -12.72 7.65 3.36
C GLU A 83 -11.82 6.41 3.23
N LEU A 84 -10.59 6.62 2.76
CA LEU A 84 -9.54 5.61 2.74
C LEU A 84 -8.77 5.65 4.05
N THR A 85 -8.70 4.52 4.74
CA THR A 85 -7.92 4.36 5.98
C THR A 85 -6.73 3.45 5.73
N VAL A 86 -5.55 3.87 6.17
CA VAL A 86 -4.29 3.12 6.16
C VAL A 86 -3.82 3.00 7.59
N LYS A 87 -3.85 1.79 8.14
CA LYS A 87 -3.51 1.54 9.54
C LYS A 87 -2.40 0.51 9.66
N LEU A 88 -1.31 0.85 10.35
CA LEU A 88 -0.28 -0.13 10.71
C LEU A 88 -0.83 -1.13 11.73
N VAL A 89 -0.60 -2.41 11.46
CA VAL A 89 -0.99 -3.53 12.30
C VAL A 89 0.25 -4.33 12.65
N PHE A 90 0.38 -4.68 13.92
CA PHE A 90 1.42 -5.56 14.43
C PHE A 90 0.81 -6.91 14.79
N ASP A 91 1.34 -7.98 14.20
CA ASP A 91 1.16 -9.35 14.68
C ASP A 91 2.46 -9.81 15.32
N LYS A 92 2.76 -9.21 16.47
CA LYS A 92 4.01 -9.39 17.20
C LYS A 92 3.75 -9.89 18.60
N ASP A 93 4.58 -10.84 19.02
CA ASP A 93 4.72 -11.16 20.44
C ASP A 93 5.50 -10.04 21.14
N TRP A 94 5.32 -9.90 22.46
CA TRP A 94 6.01 -8.87 23.22
C TRP A 94 7.55 -8.96 23.10
N THR A 95 8.10 -10.17 22.88
CA THR A 95 9.53 -10.39 22.66
C THR A 95 10.03 -9.86 21.34
N ASP A 96 9.17 -9.76 20.31
CA ASP A 96 9.54 -9.25 18.98
C ASP A 96 9.80 -7.73 18.98
N PHE A 97 9.45 -7.05 20.06
CA PHE A 97 9.79 -5.64 20.26
C PHE A 97 11.20 -5.46 20.84
N ILE A 98 11.83 -6.53 21.32
CA ILE A 98 13.19 -6.51 21.84
C ILE A 98 14.16 -6.83 20.71
N GLY A 99 14.90 -5.82 20.25
CA GLY A 99 15.89 -5.99 19.18
C GLY A 99 16.10 -4.73 18.36
N THR A 100 16.71 -4.90 17.19
CA THR A 100 16.93 -3.80 16.25
C THR A 100 15.66 -3.55 15.43
N LYS A 101 15.22 -2.29 15.34
CA LYS A 101 14.13 -1.93 14.43
C LYS A 101 14.51 -2.25 12.97
N PRO A 102 13.55 -2.59 12.10
CA PRO A 102 13.81 -2.71 10.67
C PRO A 102 14.48 -1.46 10.09
N ALA A 103 15.21 -1.64 8.98
CA ALA A 103 15.82 -0.53 8.25
C ALA A 103 14.78 0.53 7.87
N LYS A 104 15.21 1.79 7.71
CA LYS A 104 14.31 2.93 7.42
C LYS A 104 13.48 2.70 6.16
N GLU A 105 14.05 2.06 5.14
CA GLU A 105 13.38 1.73 3.88
C GLU A 105 12.14 0.85 4.08
N TYR A 106 12.14 -0.06 5.06
CA TYR A 106 10.97 -0.88 5.40
C TYR A 106 9.97 -0.17 6.33
N ARG A 107 10.35 0.98 6.88
CA ARG A 107 9.54 1.80 7.80
C ARG A 107 9.12 3.13 7.18
N THR A 108 9.10 3.19 5.84
CA THR A 108 8.65 4.37 5.08
C THR A 108 7.45 4.00 4.23
N ILE A 109 6.39 4.80 4.33
CA ILE A 109 5.18 4.73 3.51
C ILE A 109 5.23 5.89 2.54
N LYS A 110 5.13 5.62 1.25
CA LYS A 110 5.05 6.65 0.20
C LYS A 110 3.63 6.72 -0.29
N ILE A 111 3.05 7.90 -0.23
CA ILE A 111 1.67 8.15 -0.62
C ILE A 111 1.67 9.21 -1.72
N ARG A 112 1.08 8.88 -2.86
CA ARG A 112 0.79 9.85 -3.92
C ARG A 112 -0.70 10.13 -3.91
N VAL A 113 -1.09 11.39 -3.76
CA VAL A 113 -2.49 11.82 -3.72
C VAL A 113 -2.83 12.69 -4.93
N PRO A 114 -4.08 12.65 -5.43
CA PRO A 114 -4.49 13.54 -6.51
C PRO A 114 -4.46 15.01 -6.05
N LEU A 115 -4.22 15.93 -6.99
CA LEU A 115 -4.27 17.38 -6.73
C LEU A 115 -5.68 17.85 -6.36
N ASP A 116 -6.70 17.22 -6.95
CA ASP A 116 -8.10 17.59 -6.80
C ASP A 116 -8.90 16.44 -6.16
N GLY A 117 -10.03 16.78 -5.53
CA GLY A 117 -10.97 15.80 -4.95
C GLY A 117 -10.68 15.38 -3.51
N LEU A 118 -9.42 15.38 -3.08
CA LEU A 118 -9.07 15.10 -1.69
C LEU A 118 -9.28 16.34 -0.80
N THR A 119 -10.23 16.26 0.13
CA THR A 119 -10.60 17.37 1.02
C THR A 119 -9.98 17.26 2.41
N ARG A 120 -9.60 16.06 2.83
CA ARG A 120 -9.00 15.78 4.14
C ARG A 120 -7.84 14.80 4.04
N LEU A 121 -6.74 15.13 4.69
CA LEU A 121 -5.59 14.25 4.88
C LEU A 121 -5.16 14.32 6.34
N ASP A 122 -5.37 13.23 7.07
CA ASP A 122 -4.93 13.07 8.45
C ASP A 122 -3.76 12.09 8.49
N VAL A 123 -2.65 12.49 9.11
CA VAL A 123 -1.46 11.65 9.24
C VAL A 123 -1.02 11.61 10.70
N LYS A 124 -0.99 10.40 11.25
CA LYS A 124 -0.51 10.07 12.59
C LYS A 124 0.62 9.06 12.45
N THR A 125 1.78 9.40 13.01
CA THR A 125 3.03 8.62 12.98
C THR A 125 3.69 8.60 14.35
#